data_AF-A0A4Y2DV19-F1
#
_entry.id   AF-A0A4Y2DV19-F1
#
_cell.length_a   1.000
_cell.length_b   1.000
_cell.length_c   1.000
_cell.angle_alpha   90.00
_cell.angle_beta   90.00
_cell.angle_gamma   90.00
#
_symmetry.space_group_name_H-M   'P 1'
#
loop_
_entity.id
_entity.type
_entity.pdbx_description
1 polymer ?
#
loop_
_entity_poly.entity_id
_entity_poly.type
_entity_poly.pdbx_seq_one_letter_code
_entity_poly.pdbx_strand_id
1 'polypeptide(L)'
;MKSSGELTRGRGITENILTRWTLGMIHFHNICEEIEKYCNITSVTSEQHVDMRPSCIARVNEDVEKLMQWFSPHIPVPINDVLMSVSSDVVGTADVNCDLSHKLGCKAISGIVGGNFGNVKFKR
;
A
#
# COMPACT_ATOMS: atom_id res chain seq x y z
N MET A 1 -4.24 12.25 17.73
CA MET A 1 -2.92 12.69 18.25
C MET A 1 -2.04 12.92 17.03
N LYS A 2 -1.61 14.15 16.75
CA LYS A 2 -0.73 14.43 15.60
C LYS A 2 0.71 14.28 16.09
N SER A 3 1.48 13.37 15.51
CA SER A 3 2.92 13.28 15.78
C SER A 3 3.61 14.45 15.08
N SER A 4 4.53 15.11 15.77
CA SER A 4 5.37 16.15 15.19
C SER A 4 6.30 15.53 14.16
N GLY A 5 6.15 15.88 12.88
CA GLY A 5 6.97 15.37 11.77
C GLY A 5 6.21 14.62 10.69
N GLU A 6 4.93 14.29 10.89
CA GLU A 6 4.12 13.66 9.85
C GLU A 6 3.72 14.63 8.74
N LEU A 7 3.80 14.15 7.49
CA LEU A 7 3.29 14.82 6.30
C LEU A 7 1.75 14.78 6.31
N THR A 8 1.13 15.55 7.19
CA THR A 8 -0.33 15.61 7.29
C THR A 8 -0.91 16.24 6.03
N ARG A 9 -2.13 15.83 5.63
CA ARG A 9 -2.91 16.44 4.53
C ARG A 9 -3.22 17.91 4.86
N GLY A 10 -2.23 18.77 4.66
CA GLY A 10 -2.32 20.22 4.78
C GLY A 10 -2.57 20.89 3.43
N ARG A 11 -2.75 22.21 3.44
CA ARG A 11 -2.91 23.00 2.20
C ARG A 11 -1.68 22.82 1.31
N GLY A 12 -1.89 22.32 0.09
CA GLY A 12 -0.81 22.13 -0.89
C GLY A 12 -0.18 20.74 -0.93
N ILE A 13 -0.55 19.81 -0.04
CA ILE A 13 -0.10 18.41 -0.11
C ILE A 13 -1.16 17.58 -0.82
N THR A 14 -1.03 17.51 -2.15
CA THR A 14 -1.84 16.62 -3.00
C THR A 14 -1.31 15.19 -2.95
N GLU A 15 -2.14 14.21 -3.31
CA GLU A 15 -1.71 12.80 -3.36
C GLU A 15 -0.50 12.59 -4.28
N ASN A 16 -0.44 13.28 -5.43
CA ASN A 16 0.72 13.23 -6.33
C ASN A 16 2.02 13.70 -5.65
N ILE A 17 1.94 14.78 -4.85
CA ILE A 17 3.09 15.27 -4.09
C ILE A 17 3.49 14.24 -3.04
N LEU A 18 2.51 13.65 -2.35
CA LEU A 18 2.73 12.63 -1.32
C LEU A 18 3.41 11.39 -1.92
N THR A 19 2.93 10.90 -3.07
CA THR A 19 3.54 9.78 -3.81
C THR A 19 4.97 10.08 -4.25
N ARG A 20 5.23 11.29 -4.79
CA ARG A 20 6.60 11.68 -5.19
C ARG A 20 7.54 11.77 -4.00
N TRP A 21 7.06 12.23 -2.85
CA TRP A 21 7.83 12.21 -1.60
C TRP A 21 8.10 10.78 -1.15
N THR A 22 7.07 9.93 -1.00
CA THR A 22 7.25 8.54 -0.54
C THR A 22 8.22 7.74 -1.42
N LEU A 23 8.08 7.84 -2.75
CA LEU A 23 8.98 7.15 -3.68
C LEU A 23 10.36 7.80 -3.74
N GLY A 24 10.43 9.14 -3.65
CA GLY A 24 11.67 9.89 -3.74
C GLY A 24 12.55 9.79 -2.49
N MET A 25 11.96 9.62 -1.31
CA MET A 25 12.67 9.53 -0.03
C MET A 25 13.66 8.37 0.02
N ILE A 26 13.34 7.24 -0.63
CA ILE A 26 14.24 6.07 -0.71
C ILE A 26 15.52 6.42 -1.48
N HIS A 27 15.39 7.17 -2.58
CA HIS A 27 16.55 7.61 -3.37
C HIS A 27 17.32 8.74 -2.69
N PHE A 28 16.60 9.64 -2.02
CA PHE A 28 17.19 10.74 -1.26
C PHE A 28 18.02 10.23 -0.10
N HIS A 29 17.61 9.15 0.58
CA HIS A 29 18.37 8.50 1.64
C HIS A 29 19.79 8.11 1.17
N ASN A 30 19.90 7.41 0.04
CA ASN A 30 21.19 6.99 -0.50
C ASN A 30 22.09 8.19 -0.84
N ILE A 31 21.50 9.27 -1.36
CA ILE A 31 22.24 10.51 -1.68
C ILE A 31 22.77 11.15 -0.40
N CYS A 32 21.94 11.26 0.65
CA CYS A 32 22.35 11.79 1.94
C CYS A 32 23.48 10.97 2.56
N GLU A 33 23.40 9.64 2.48
CA GLU A 33 24.45 8.74 2.97
C GLU A 33 25.79 8.99 2.27
N GLU A 34 25.80 9.13 0.95
CA GLU A 34 27.02 9.41 0.18
C GLU A 34 27.57 10.83 0.45
N ILE A 35 26.70 11.82 0.67
CA ILE A 35 27.12 13.17 1.06
C ILE A 35 27.74 13.15 2.47
N GLU A 36 27.17 12.39 3.40
CA GLU A 36 27.70 12.22 4.75
C GLU A 36 29.09 11.58 4.73
N LYS A 37 29.26 10.50 3.95
CA LYS A 37 30.56 9.87 3.70
C LYS A 37 31.56 10.86 3.09
N TYR A 38 31.15 11.62 2.08
CA TYR A 38 32.01 12.61 1.41
C TYR A 38 32.46 13.72 2.36
N CYS A 39 31.55 14.25 3.18
CA CYS A 39 31.84 15.31 4.14
C CYS A 39 32.53 14.80 5.42
N ASN A 40 32.65 13.48 5.59
CA ASN A 40 33.11 12.84 6.83
C ASN A 40 32.30 13.31 8.06
N ILE A 41 30.99 13.48 7.87
CA ILE A 41 30.03 13.82 8.92
C ILE A 41 29.13 12.60 9.10
N THR A 42 28.85 12.22 10.33
CA THR A 42 27.88 11.15 10.62
C THR A 42 26.66 11.76 11.28
N SER A 43 25.54 11.80 10.56
CA SER A 43 24.27 12.19 11.17
C SER A 43 23.77 11.01 11.99
N VAL A 44 24.09 10.97 13.28
CA VAL A 44 23.52 9.97 14.17
C VAL A 44 22.03 10.26 14.29
N THR A 45 21.21 9.23 14.04
CA THR A 45 19.74 9.31 14.01
C THR A 45 19.18 10.28 15.04
N SER A 46 18.68 11.42 14.55
CA SER A 46 17.87 12.30 15.39
C SER A 46 16.62 11.52 15.85
N GLU A 47 15.88 12.04 16.83
CA GLU A 47 14.59 11.50 17.26
C GLU A 47 13.57 11.32 16.11
N GLN A 48 13.87 11.83 14.90
CA GLN A 48 13.06 11.67 13.70
C GLN A 48 13.31 10.34 12.95
N HIS A 49 14.33 9.55 13.32
CA HIS A 49 14.71 8.29 12.65
C HIS A 49 14.78 7.09 13.60
N VAL A 50 13.90 7.05 14.61
CA VAL A 50 13.86 5.97 15.61
C VAL A 50 13.66 4.60 14.95
N ASP A 51 12.92 4.54 13.84
CA ASP A 51 12.64 3.28 13.13
C ASP A 51 13.85 2.72 12.38
N MET A 52 14.82 3.58 12.01
CA MET A 52 16.08 3.15 11.39
C MET A 52 17.15 2.77 12.41
N ARG A 53 16.85 2.80 13.71
CA ARG A 53 17.79 2.32 14.73
C ARG A 53 18.09 0.85 14.52
N PRO A 54 19.34 0.40 14.68
CA PRO A 54 19.70 -1.01 14.53
C PRO A 54 18.83 -1.95 15.37
N SER A 55 18.41 -1.51 16.56
CA SER A 55 17.49 -2.27 17.43
C SER A 55 16.07 -2.40 16.85
N CYS A 56 15.54 -1.33 16.24
CA CYS A 56 14.25 -1.37 15.56
C CYS A 56 14.30 -2.27 14.32
N ILE A 57 15.36 -2.15 13.50
CA ILE A 57 15.56 -3.00 12.32
C ILE A 57 15.68 -4.47 12.73
N ALA A 58 16.49 -4.79 13.75
CA ALA A 58 16.66 -6.15 14.25
C ALA A 58 15.31 -6.73 14.73
N ARG A 59 14.54 -5.96 15.51
CA ARG A 59 13.22 -6.39 15.99
C ARG A 59 12.23 -6.60 14.84
N VAL A 60 12.20 -5.68 13.86
CA VAL A 60 11.33 -5.81 12.68
C VAL A 60 11.67 -7.08 11.91
N ASN A 61 12.94 -7.40 11.72
CA ASN A 61 13.35 -8.63 11.06
C ASN A 61 12.92 -9.88 11.85
N GLU A 62 13.10 -9.90 13.18
CA GLU A 62 12.62 -10.99 14.04
C GLU A 62 11.10 -11.16 13.96
N ASP A 63 10.34 -10.07 13.95
CA ASP A 63 8.88 -10.11 13.88
C ASP A 63 8.39 -10.56 12.49
N VAL A 64 9.08 -10.18 11.42
CA VAL A 64 8.83 -10.70 10.07
C VAL A 64 9.07 -12.21 10.03
N GLU A 65 10.16 -12.71 10.61
CA GLU A 65 10.42 -14.16 10.68
C GLU A 65 9.32 -14.92 11.44
N LYS A 66 8.89 -14.40 12.59
CA LYS A 66 7.77 -14.99 13.36
C LYS A 66 6.48 -15.01 12.54
N LEU A 67 6.20 -13.94 11.82
CA LEU A 67 5.01 -13.85 10.96
C LEU A 67 5.08 -14.87 9.81
N MET A 68 6.24 -15.04 9.19
CA MET A 68 6.45 -16.05 8.15
C MET A 68 6.32 -17.47 8.68
N GLN A 69 6.87 -17.75 9.86
CA GLN A 69 6.68 -19.04 10.54
C GLN A 69 5.21 -19.30 10.87
N TRP A 70 4.45 -18.27 11.24
CA TRP A 70 3.02 -18.39 11.50
C TRP A 70 2.23 -18.65 10.21
N PHE A 71 2.55 -17.97 9.10
CA PHE A 71 1.88 -18.18 7.81
C PHE A 71 2.21 -19.53 7.16
N SER A 72 3.34 -20.15 7.48
CA SER A 72 3.74 -21.44 6.88
C SER A 72 2.67 -22.55 7.06
N PRO A 73 2.13 -22.78 8.27
CA PRO A 73 0.97 -23.66 8.44
C PRO A 73 -0.39 -22.94 8.23
N HIS A 74 -0.45 -21.61 8.33
CA HIS A 74 -1.70 -20.84 8.20
C HIS A 74 -1.70 -20.01 6.91
N ILE A 75 -1.81 -20.69 5.75
CA ILE A 75 -1.84 -20.00 4.46
C ILE A 75 -3.04 -19.04 4.45
N PRO A 76 -2.82 -17.71 4.34
CA PRO A 76 -3.88 -16.72 4.51
C PRO A 76 -4.87 -16.71 3.34
N VAL A 77 -4.46 -17.20 2.17
CA VAL A 77 -5.30 -17.31 0.98
C VAL A 77 -5.24 -18.75 0.47
N PRO A 78 -6.37 -19.46 0.35
CA PRO A 78 -6.36 -20.81 -0.20
C PRO A 78 -5.82 -20.80 -1.63
N ILE A 79 -4.90 -21.71 -1.93
CA ILE A 79 -4.44 -21.92 -3.31
C ILE A 79 -5.53 -22.71 -4.03
N ASN A 80 -6.23 -22.05 -4.94
CA ASN A 80 -7.29 -22.61 -5.75
C ASN A 80 -7.03 -22.35 -7.25
N ASP A 81 -7.62 -23.17 -8.10
CA ASP A 81 -7.59 -23.06 -9.57
C ASP A 81 -8.60 -22.04 -10.11
N VAL A 82 -9.30 -21.35 -9.21
CA VAL A 82 -10.34 -20.38 -9.55
C VAL A 82 -9.89 -18.97 -9.20
N LEU A 83 -10.19 -18.03 -10.08
CA LEU A 83 -9.94 -16.62 -9.84
C LEU A 83 -10.82 -16.13 -8.69
N MET A 84 -10.23 -15.73 -7.55
CA MET A 84 -10.97 -15.25 -6.38
C MET A 84 -10.50 -13.85 -5.96
N SER A 85 -11.45 -12.98 -5.65
CA SER A 85 -11.18 -11.67 -5.07
C SER A 85 -10.82 -11.81 -3.60
N VAL A 86 -9.58 -11.48 -3.23
CA VAL A 86 -9.10 -11.53 -1.83
C VAL A 86 -9.86 -10.57 -0.90
N SER A 87 -10.44 -9.48 -1.45
CA SER A 87 -11.15 -8.48 -0.64
C SER A 87 -12.63 -8.80 -0.40
N SER A 88 -13.23 -9.67 -1.22
CA SER A 88 -14.69 -9.92 -1.19
C SER A 88 -15.05 -11.40 -1.19
N ASP A 89 -14.07 -12.28 -1.28
CA ASP A 89 -14.21 -13.73 -1.50
C ASP A 89 -15.07 -14.10 -2.72
N VAL A 90 -15.32 -13.15 -3.63
CA VAL A 90 -16.07 -13.38 -4.86
C VAL A 90 -15.23 -14.20 -5.81
N VAL A 91 -15.77 -15.36 -6.19
CA VAL A 91 -15.18 -16.27 -7.16
C VAL A 91 -15.63 -15.86 -8.56
N GLY A 92 -14.65 -15.56 -9.41
CA GLY A 92 -14.87 -15.27 -10.82
C GLY A 92 -15.21 -16.53 -11.60
N THR A 93 -16.13 -16.39 -12.55
CA THR A 93 -16.46 -17.41 -13.54
C THR A 93 -15.50 -17.34 -14.73
N ALA A 94 -15.55 -18.32 -15.64
CA ALA A 94 -14.66 -18.38 -16.81
C ALA A 94 -14.77 -17.16 -17.75
N ASP A 95 -15.88 -16.44 -17.67
CA ASP A 95 -16.20 -15.21 -18.40
C ASP A 95 -15.72 -13.92 -17.71
N VAL A 96 -15.19 -14.01 -16.48
CA VAL A 96 -14.61 -12.86 -15.79
C VAL A 96 -13.34 -12.39 -16.49
N ASN A 97 -13.33 -11.12 -16.86
CA ASN A 97 -12.19 -10.45 -17.48
C ASN A 97 -11.70 -9.29 -16.59
N CYS A 98 -10.57 -9.51 -15.90
CA CYS A 98 -9.96 -8.51 -15.02
C CYS A 98 -9.44 -7.28 -15.78
N ASP A 99 -8.93 -7.45 -17.00
CA ASP A 99 -8.36 -6.37 -17.81
C ASP A 99 -9.41 -5.30 -18.16
N LEU A 100 -10.65 -5.75 -18.40
CA LEU A 100 -11.77 -4.87 -18.75
C LEU A 100 -12.60 -4.43 -17.54
N SER A 101 -12.28 -4.91 -16.33
CA SER A 101 -13.08 -4.69 -15.12
C SER A 101 -13.38 -3.21 -14.85
N HIS A 102 -12.36 -2.35 -14.89
CA HIS A 102 -12.49 -0.91 -14.66
C HIS A 102 -13.40 -0.25 -15.71
N LYS A 103 -13.17 -0.55 -17.00
CA LYS A 103 -13.96 0.01 -18.10
C LYS A 103 -15.43 -0.41 -18.03
N LEU A 104 -15.68 -1.68 -17.73
CA LEU A 104 -17.04 -2.21 -17.57
C LEU A 104 -17.72 -1.64 -16.33
N GLY A 105 -17.00 -1.52 -15.21
CA GLY A 105 -17.48 -0.89 -13.98
C GLY A 105 -17.89 0.57 -14.19
N CYS A 106 -17.03 1.37 -14.84
CA CYS A 106 -17.37 2.75 -15.18
C CYS A 106 -18.62 2.84 -16.08
N LYS A 107 -18.73 1.97 -17.10
CA LYS A 107 -19.90 1.93 -17.97
C LYS A 107 -21.17 1.57 -17.19
N ALA A 108 -21.10 0.55 -16.32
CA ALA A 108 -22.22 0.13 -15.50
C ALA A 108 -22.68 1.26 -14.55
N ILE A 109 -21.75 1.91 -13.85
CA ILE A 109 -22.04 3.04 -12.96
C ILE A 109 -22.66 4.19 -13.75
N SER A 110 -22.11 4.54 -14.92
CA SER A 110 -22.65 5.64 -15.74
C SER A 110 -24.11 5.42 -16.17
N GLY A 111 -24.54 4.16 -16.35
CA GLY A 111 -25.93 3.82 -16.66
C GLY A 111 -26.88 3.87 -15.45
N ILE A 112 -26.34 3.87 -14.23
CA ILE A 112 -27.10 3.97 -12.98
C ILE A 112 -27.25 5.45 -12.55
N VAL A 113 -26.26 6.29 -12.87
CA VAL A 113 -26.27 7.72 -12.54
C VAL A 113 -27.53 8.39 -13.12
N GLY A 114 -28.32 9.02 -12.25
CA GLY A 114 -29.58 9.68 -12.61
C GLY A 114 -30.81 8.77 -12.68
N GLY A 115 -30.66 7.46 -12.49
CA GLY A 115 -31.77 6.50 -12.40
C GLY A 115 -32.30 6.30 -10.98
N ASN A 116 -33.52 5.79 -10.86
CA ASN A 116 -34.09 5.38 -9.58
C ASN A 116 -33.49 4.04 -9.12
N PHE A 117 -33.16 3.95 -7.83
CA PHE A 117 -32.55 2.76 -7.23
C PHE A 117 -33.36 1.47 -7.47
N GLY A 118 -34.69 1.54 -7.41
CA GLY A 118 -35.57 0.39 -7.64
C GLY A 118 -35.52 -0.20 -9.06
N ASN A 119 -34.98 0.54 -10.03
CA ASN A 119 -34.80 0.07 -11.41
C ASN A 119 -33.45 -0.63 -11.63
N VAL A 120 -32.53 -0.54 -10.67
CA VAL A 120 -31.22 -1.19 -10.76
C VAL A 120 -31.39 -2.68 -10.50
N LYS A 121 -31.12 -3.50 -11.52
CA LYS A 121 -31.11 -4.95 -11.41
C LYS A 121 -29.70 -5.46 -11.56
N PHE A 122 -29.18 -6.10 -10.51
CA PHE A 122 -27.93 -6.84 -10.58
C PHE A 122 -28.22 -8.24 -11.11
N LYS A 123 -27.43 -8.71 -12.09
CA LYS A 123 -27.42 -10.13 -12.42
C LYS A 123 -26.80 -10.86 -11.23
N ARG A 124 -27.48 -11.93 -10.82
CA ARG A 124 -27.05 -12.82 -9.74
C ARG A 124 -26.17 -13.92 -10.31
#